data_AF-A0A4P7H7S1-F1
#
_entry.id   AF-A0A4P7H7S1-F1
#
_cell.length_a   1.000
_cell.length_b   1.000
_cell.length_c   1.000
_cell.angle_alpha   90.00
_cell.angle_beta   90.00
_cell.angle_gamma   90.00
#
_symmetry.space_group_name_H-M   'P 1'
#
loop_
_entity.id
_entity.type
_entity.pdbx_description
1 polymer ?
#
loop_
_entity_poly.entity_id
_entity_poly.type
_entity_poly.pdbx_seq_one_letter_code
_entity_poly.pdbx_strand_id
1 'polypeptide(L)'
;MSLDVPTALLERAERGEVDDADFVEVVRTSLPYAWEVVSRVAGELRSGTAEYADNVVPPPDEVARGQLLRAMASDAIRGGLERHFGVKLAFQNCHRVAAFPLAAVGGETYSTFIGTRAQLLNQSPELRNC
;
A
#
# COMPACT_ATOMS: atom_id res chain seq x y z
N MET A 1 -3.75 -6.85 12.73
CA MET A 1 -3.20 -5.61 13.29
C MET A 1 -4.29 -4.55 13.28
N SER A 2 -4.58 -3.96 14.44
CA SER A 2 -5.64 -2.95 14.61
C SER A 2 -5.10 -1.54 14.35
N LEU A 3 -5.98 -0.63 13.97
CA LEU A 3 -5.65 0.80 13.95
C LEU A 3 -5.76 1.34 15.39
N ASP A 4 -4.83 2.21 15.76
CA ASP A 4 -4.89 3.01 16.97
C ASP A 4 -5.68 4.30 16.64
N VAL A 5 -6.97 4.27 16.91
CA VAL A 5 -7.90 5.35 16.55
C VAL A 5 -8.21 6.19 17.79
N PRO A 6 -7.94 7.50 17.79
CA PRO A 6 -8.32 8.37 18.90
C PRO A 6 -9.83 8.32 19.17
N THR A 7 -10.23 8.26 20.44
CA THR A 7 -11.65 8.16 20.84
C THR A 7 -12.52 9.25 20.22
N ALA A 8 -12.04 10.51 20.23
CA ALA A 8 -12.80 11.62 19.66
C ALA A 8 -13.06 11.46 18.14
N LEU A 9 -12.15 10.80 17.41
CA LEU A 9 -12.33 10.51 15.99
C LEU A 9 -13.31 9.35 15.78
N LEU A 10 -13.28 8.31 16.64
CA LEU A 10 -14.28 7.25 16.63
C LEU A 10 -15.69 7.79 16.86
N GLU A 11 -15.88 8.67 17.85
CA GLU A 11 -17.16 9.29 18.13
C GLU A 11 -17.68 10.14 16.96
N ARG A 12 -16.78 10.83 16.23
CA ARG A 12 -17.14 11.55 14.99
C ARG A 12 -17.54 10.60 13.88
N ALA A 13 -16.81 9.49 13.72
CA ALA A 13 -17.11 8.46 12.74
C ALA A 13 -18.48 7.81 12.95
N GLU A 14 -18.88 7.57 14.20
CA GLU A 14 -20.22 7.07 14.55
C GLU A 14 -21.35 8.03 14.14
N ARG A 15 -21.04 9.33 14.05
CA ARG A 15 -21.98 10.37 13.58
C ARG A 15 -21.91 10.61 12.06
N GLY A 16 -21.05 9.87 11.35
CA GLY A 16 -20.89 9.92 9.89
C GLY A 16 -19.87 10.94 9.39
N GLU A 17 -19.18 11.66 10.27
CA GLU A 17 -18.19 12.68 9.90
C GLU A 17 -16.78 12.14 10.03
N VAL A 18 -16.13 11.82 8.90
CA VAL A 18 -14.69 11.53 8.87
C VAL A 18 -14.12 12.14 7.61
N ASP A 19 -13.12 13.02 7.77
CA ASP A 19 -12.37 13.49 6.61
C ASP A 19 -11.25 12.51 6.26
N ASP A 20 -10.84 12.54 5.00
CA ASP A 20 -9.79 11.66 4.48
C ASP A 20 -8.43 11.92 5.14
N ALA A 21 -8.16 13.14 5.61
CA ALA A 21 -6.87 13.50 6.21
C ALA A 21 -6.70 12.88 7.60
N ASP A 22 -7.73 12.97 8.44
CA ASP A 22 -7.85 12.33 9.75
C ASP A 22 -7.72 10.81 9.61
N PHE A 23 -8.40 10.22 8.63
CA PHE A 23 -8.29 8.78 8.38
C PHE A 23 -6.87 8.38 7.96
N VAL A 24 -6.24 9.13 7.06
CA VAL A 24 -4.86 8.87 6.63
C VAL A 24 -3.87 9.06 7.76
N GLU A 25 -4.09 10.03 8.64
CA GLU A 25 -3.25 10.25 9.82
C GLU A 25 -3.31 9.06 10.78
N VAL A 26 -4.49 8.50 11.03
CA VAL A 26 -4.64 7.24 11.81
C VAL A 26 -3.88 6.10 11.15
N VAL A 27 -3.96 5.97 9.82
CA VAL A 27 -3.22 4.93 9.09
C VAL A 27 -1.71 5.13 9.26
N ARG A 28 -1.24 6.37 9.12
CA ARG A 28 0.18 6.73 9.25
C ARG A 28 0.73 6.40 10.63
N THR A 29 0.00 6.74 11.69
CA THR A 29 0.44 6.50 13.08
C THR A 29 0.34 5.02 13.45
N SER A 30 -0.69 4.32 12.97
CA SER A 30 -0.93 2.90 13.29
C SER A 30 -0.03 1.94 12.52
N LEU A 31 0.32 2.27 11.27
CA LEU A 31 1.04 1.41 10.34
C LEU A 31 2.31 2.10 9.79
N PRO A 32 3.24 2.54 10.66
CA PRO A 32 4.37 3.39 10.26
C PRO A 32 5.29 2.78 9.21
N TYR A 33 5.56 1.47 9.27
CA TYR A 33 6.35 0.76 8.26
C TYR A 33 5.64 0.72 6.90
N ALA A 34 4.33 0.45 6.90
CA ALA A 34 3.55 0.47 5.66
C ALA A 34 3.53 1.87 5.05
N TRP A 35 3.38 2.90 5.89
CA TRP A 35 3.47 4.29 5.49
C TRP A 35 4.83 4.63 4.87
N GLU A 36 5.93 4.22 5.49
CA GLU A 36 7.28 4.45 4.98
C GLU A 36 7.48 3.82 3.60
N VAL A 37 7.10 2.54 3.45
CA VAL A 37 7.20 1.82 2.16
C VAL A 37 6.40 2.54 1.07
N VAL A 38 5.13 2.88 1.33
CA VAL A 38 4.25 3.56 0.36
C VAL A 38 4.76 4.96 0.03
N SER A 39 5.18 5.73 1.05
CA SER A 39 5.76 7.07 0.87
C SER A 39 6.99 7.03 -0.02
N ARG A 40 7.85 6.04 0.19
CA ARG A 40 9.08 5.85 -0.59
C ARG A 40 8.77 5.52 -2.04
N VAL A 41 7.98 4.48 -2.32
CA VAL A 41 7.67 4.10 -3.71
C VAL A 41 6.90 5.21 -4.45
N ALA A 42 6.02 5.95 -3.76
CA ALA A 42 5.35 7.10 -4.34
C ALA A 42 6.33 8.27 -4.62
N GLY A 43 7.32 8.46 -3.75
CA GLY A 43 8.41 9.43 -3.94
C GLY A 43 9.31 9.07 -5.11
N GLU A 44 9.74 7.81 -5.21
CA GLU A 44 10.55 7.27 -6.31
C GLU A 44 9.83 7.38 -7.65
N LEU A 45 8.52 7.10 -7.69
CA LEU A 45 7.71 7.30 -8.89
C LEU A 45 7.74 8.76 -9.36
N ARG A 46 7.60 9.71 -8.44
CA ARG A 46 7.55 11.15 -8.77
C ARG A 46 8.90 11.71 -9.21
N SER A 47 10.00 11.18 -8.67
CA SER A 47 11.35 11.66 -8.99
C SER A 47 12.01 10.92 -10.16
N GLY A 48 11.51 9.73 -10.50
CA GLY A 48 12.03 8.88 -11.57
C GLY A 48 11.36 9.10 -12.92
N THR A 49 11.80 8.31 -13.90
CA THR A 49 11.24 8.24 -15.27
C THR A 49 10.68 6.86 -15.61
N ALA A 50 10.66 5.94 -14.64
CA ALA A 50 10.12 4.61 -14.81
C ALA A 50 8.58 4.63 -14.88
N GLU A 51 7.97 3.63 -15.51
CA GLU A 51 6.51 3.53 -15.62
C GLU A 51 5.82 3.29 -14.27
N TYR A 52 6.54 2.72 -13.30
CA TYR A 52 6.13 2.53 -11.92
C TYR A 52 7.38 2.41 -11.01
N ALA A 53 7.20 2.51 -9.70
CA ALA A 53 8.22 2.20 -8.70
C ALA A 53 7.70 1.15 -7.73
N ASP A 54 8.53 0.21 -7.29
CA ASP A 54 8.12 -0.86 -6.38
C ASP A 54 9.09 -1.13 -5.22
N ASN A 55 8.54 -1.71 -4.16
CA ASN A 55 9.32 -2.30 -3.10
C ASN A 55 9.56 -3.77 -3.42
N VAL A 56 10.81 -4.21 -3.36
CA VAL A 56 11.19 -5.63 -3.47
C VAL A 56 11.99 -6.11 -2.25
N VAL A 57 12.11 -5.27 -1.23
CA VAL A 57 12.83 -5.58 0.00
C VAL A 57 11.85 -6.19 1.00
N PRO A 58 12.12 -7.39 1.54
CA PRO A 58 11.26 -8.00 2.53
C PRO A 58 11.26 -7.20 3.84
N PRO A 59 10.19 -7.30 4.65
CA PRO A 59 10.11 -6.58 5.92
C PRO A 59 11.11 -7.17 6.91
N PRO A 60 11.66 -6.36 7.84
CA PRO A 60 12.67 -6.81 8.78
C PRO A 60 12.13 -7.82 9.81
N ASP A 61 10.81 -7.82 10.07
CA ASP A 61 10.16 -8.70 11.03
C ASP A 61 8.64 -8.89 10.72
N GLU A 62 7.99 -9.73 11.53
CA GLU A 62 6.57 -10.06 11.38
C GLU A 62 5.62 -8.89 11.65
N VAL A 63 6.05 -7.94 12.47
CA VAL A 63 5.26 -6.75 12.79
C VAL A 63 5.23 -5.84 11.57
N ALA A 64 6.39 -5.55 10.98
CA ALA A 64 6.52 -4.78 9.75
C ALA A 64 5.76 -5.45 8.60
N ARG A 65 5.86 -6.77 8.45
CA ARG A 65 5.07 -7.53 7.45
C ARG A 65 3.58 -7.39 7.70
N GLY A 66 3.15 -7.53 8.95
CA GLY A 66 1.75 -7.39 9.36
C GLY A 66 1.18 -6.00 9.06
N GLN A 67 1.97 -4.94 9.21
CA GLN A 67 1.57 -3.58 8.85
C GLN A 67 1.30 -3.45 7.36
N LEU A 68 2.24 -3.92 6.52
CA LEU A 68 2.12 -3.80 5.07
C LEU A 68 0.95 -4.61 4.52
N LEU A 69 0.80 -5.86 4.98
CA LEU A 69 -0.35 -6.69 4.66
C LEU A 69 -1.67 -6.04 5.09
N ARG A 70 -1.72 -5.47 6.30
CA ARG A 70 -2.93 -4.79 6.81
C ARG A 70 -3.31 -3.59 5.95
N ALA A 71 -2.33 -2.81 5.51
CA ALA A 71 -2.55 -1.66 4.64
C ALA A 71 -3.05 -2.07 3.26
N MET A 72 -2.43 -3.10 2.66
CA MET A 72 -2.75 -3.52 1.29
C MET A 72 -4.04 -4.37 1.19
N ALA A 73 -4.39 -5.10 2.25
CA ALA A 73 -5.58 -5.96 2.26
C ALA A 73 -6.91 -5.21 2.45
N SER A 74 -6.88 -3.95 2.87
CA SER A 74 -8.09 -3.16 3.12
C SER A 74 -8.28 -2.10 2.06
N ASP A 75 -9.43 -2.14 1.38
CA ASP A 75 -9.75 -1.18 0.33
C ASP A 75 -9.82 0.26 0.84
N ALA A 76 -10.39 0.47 2.03
CA ALA A 76 -10.44 1.80 2.63
C ALA A 76 -9.03 2.36 2.93
N ILE A 77 -8.16 1.55 3.56
CA ILE A 77 -6.79 1.98 3.88
C ILE A 77 -5.99 2.21 2.61
N ARG A 78 -5.93 1.21 1.71
CA ARG A 78 -5.22 1.32 0.45
C ARG A 78 -5.73 2.49 -0.38
N GLY A 79 -7.04 2.63 -0.51
CA GLY A 79 -7.66 3.73 -1.25
C GLY A 79 -7.37 5.11 -0.64
N GLY A 80 -7.35 5.23 0.69
CA GLY A 80 -6.95 6.46 1.38
C GLY A 80 -5.50 6.84 1.08
N LEU A 81 -4.59 5.86 1.12
CA LEU A 81 -3.18 6.07 0.74
C LEU A 81 -3.02 6.46 -0.73
N GLU A 82 -3.74 5.79 -1.63
CA GLU A 82 -3.75 6.11 -3.08
C GLU A 82 -4.16 7.58 -3.32
N ARG A 83 -5.24 8.03 -2.66
CA ARG A 83 -5.70 9.42 -2.76
C ARG A 83 -4.71 10.40 -2.15
N HIS A 84 -4.15 10.08 -0.98
CA HIS A 84 -3.17 10.93 -0.31
C HIS A 84 -1.91 11.14 -1.15
N PHE A 85 -1.36 10.07 -1.73
CA PHE A 85 -0.12 10.13 -2.50
C PHE A 85 -0.31 10.44 -3.99
N GLY A 86 -1.55 10.43 -4.49
CA GLY A 86 -1.88 10.67 -5.89
C GLY A 86 -1.40 9.56 -6.84
N VAL A 87 -1.42 8.31 -6.38
CA VAL A 87 -0.92 7.14 -7.12
C VAL A 87 -1.91 5.99 -7.10
N LYS A 88 -1.77 5.04 -8.02
CA LYS A 88 -2.42 3.73 -7.90
C LYS A 88 -1.46 2.75 -7.25
N LEU A 89 -1.90 2.04 -6.22
CA LEU A 89 -1.12 0.99 -5.58
C LEU A 89 -1.52 -0.39 -6.14
N ALA A 90 -0.52 -1.24 -6.33
CA ALA A 90 -0.69 -2.65 -6.68
C ALA A 90 0.18 -3.52 -5.78
N PHE A 91 -0.25 -4.77 -5.54
CA PHE A 91 0.36 -5.66 -4.57
C PHE A 91 0.42 -7.09 -5.09
N GLN A 92 1.56 -7.78 -4.93
CA GLN A 92 1.72 -9.16 -5.42
C GLN A 92 2.01 -10.19 -4.33
N ASN A 93 2.81 -9.87 -3.31
CA ASN A 93 3.15 -10.78 -2.23
C ASN A 93 3.34 -9.97 -0.93
N CYS A 94 3.79 -10.59 0.17
CA CYS A 94 3.89 -9.91 1.47
C CYS A 94 4.70 -8.60 1.52
N HIS A 95 5.52 -8.28 0.51
CA HIS A 95 6.30 -7.05 0.49
C HIS A 95 6.32 -6.30 -0.83
N ARG A 96 5.87 -6.91 -1.93
CA ARG A 96 5.89 -6.28 -3.24
C ARG A 96 4.71 -5.36 -3.48
N VAL A 97 4.88 -4.11 -3.07
CA VAL A 97 3.98 -2.98 -3.33
C VAL A 97 4.57 -2.12 -4.44
N ALA A 98 3.77 -1.80 -5.46
CA ALA A 98 4.13 -0.89 -6.53
C ALA A 98 3.21 0.33 -6.55
N ALA A 99 3.78 1.49 -6.84
CA ALA A 99 3.07 2.73 -7.13
C ALA A 99 3.12 3.03 -8.63
N PHE A 100 1.95 3.27 -9.22
CA PHE A 100 1.76 3.62 -10.62
C PHE A 100 1.18 5.04 -10.74
N PRO A 101 1.46 5.76 -11.84
CA PRO A 101 0.71 6.95 -12.19
C PRO A 101 -0.76 6.59 -12.40
N LEU A 102 -1.70 7.43 -11.98
CA LEU A 102 -3.14 7.16 -12.15
C LEU A 102 -3.52 6.95 -13.63
N ALA A 103 -2.83 7.61 -14.55
CA ALA A 103 -3.03 7.46 -15.99
C ALA A 103 -2.60 6.09 -16.55
N ALA A 104 -1.78 5.33 -15.81
CA ALA A 104 -1.34 4.00 -16.24
C ALA A 104 -2.37 2.90 -15.92
N VAL A 105 -3.42 3.21 -15.14
CA VAL A 105 -4.45 2.24 -14.76
C VAL A 105 -5.19 1.74 -16.01
N GLY A 106 -5.24 0.42 -16.17
CA GLY A 106 -5.80 -0.24 -17.35
C GLY A 106 -4.85 -0.32 -18.55
N GLY A 107 -3.65 0.27 -18.47
CA GLY A 107 -2.59 0.12 -19.47
C GLY A 107 -1.89 -1.24 -19.40
N GLU A 108 -1.02 -1.51 -20.39
CA GLU A 108 -0.32 -2.79 -20.52
C GLU A 108 0.57 -3.11 -19.31
N THR A 109 1.41 -2.16 -18.88
CA THR A 109 2.33 -2.35 -17.74
C THR A 109 1.58 -2.64 -16.44
N TYR A 110 0.53 -1.87 -16.15
CA TYR A 110 -0.32 -2.09 -14.97
C TYR A 110 -1.03 -3.45 -15.03
N SER A 111 -1.64 -3.78 -16.17
CA SER A 111 -2.37 -5.03 -16.37
C SER A 111 -1.45 -6.25 -16.27
N THR A 112 -0.23 -6.12 -16.78
CA THR A 112 0.81 -7.15 -16.66
C THR A 112 1.19 -7.36 -15.20
N PHE A 113 1.43 -6.28 -14.45
CA PHE A 113 1.82 -6.35 -13.04
C PHE A 113 0.76 -7.08 -12.19
N ILE A 114 -0.52 -6.76 -12.36
CA ILE A 114 -1.60 -7.40 -11.58
C ILE A 114 -2.04 -8.75 -12.15
N GLY A 115 -1.45 -9.19 -13.27
CA GLY A 115 -1.87 -10.36 -14.00
C GLY A 115 -1.54 -11.68 -13.30
N THR A 116 -2.34 -12.71 -13.57
CA THR A 116 -2.15 -14.07 -13.02
C THR A 116 -0.78 -14.65 -13.37
N ARG A 117 -0.29 -14.42 -14.60
CA ARG A 117 1.06 -14.84 -15.01
C ARG A 117 2.14 -14.18 -14.16
N ALA A 118 2.05 -12.86 -13.94
CA ALA A 118 3.03 -12.16 -13.11
C ALA A 118 3.01 -12.66 -11.66
N GLN A 119 1.82 -12.96 -11.12
CA GLN A 119 1.70 -13.55 -9.79
C GLN A 119 2.39 -14.92 -9.67
N LEU A 120 2.25 -15.79 -10.67
CA LEU A 120 2.92 -17.09 -10.70
C LEU A 120 4.44 -16.95 -10.83
N LEU A 121 4.90 -15.99 -11.65
CA LEU A 121 6.33 -15.70 -11.83
C LEU A 121 6.95 -14.97 -10.64
N ASN A 122 6.14 -14.43 -9.73
CA ASN A 122 6.57 -13.82 -8.47
C ASN A 122 6.79 -14.87 -7.35
N GLN A 123 6.94 -16.15 -7.71
CA GLN A 123 7.23 -17.27 -6.80
C GLN A 123 8.62 -17.85 -7.11
N SER A 124 9.31 -18.38 -6.10
CA SER A 124 10.52 -19.18 -6.26
C SER A 124 10.35 -20.52 -5.52
N PRO A 125 10.80 -21.66 -6.09
CA PRO A 125 10.75 -22.96 -5.42
C PRO A 125 11.43 -22.98 -4.05
N GLU A 126 12.44 -22.13 -3.87
CA GLU A 126 13.25 -21.97 -2.67
C GLU A 126 12.58 -21.05 -1.62
N LEU A 127 11.68 -20.15 -2.05
CA LEU A 127 10.99 -19.18 -1.21
C LEU A 127 9.51 -19.54 -1.06
N ARG A 128 9.23 -20.47 -0.14
CA ARG A 128 7.85 -20.95 0.14
C ARG A 128 7.11 -20.13 1.18
N ASN A 129 7.84 -19.36 1.98
CA ASN A 129 7.27 -18.48 2.97
C ASN A 129 7.92 -17.11 2.82
N CYS A 130 7.07 -16.12 2.61
CA CYS A 130 7.37 -14.73 2.86
C CYS A 130 6.42 -14.31 3.99
#